data_AF-A0A4U9XJS8-F1
#
_entry.id   AF-A0A4U9XJS8-F1
#
_cell.length_a   1.000
_cell.length_b   1.000
_cell.length_c   1.000
_cell.angle_alpha   90.00
_cell.angle_beta   90.00
_cell.angle_gamma   90.00
#
_symmetry.space_group_name_H-M   'P 1'
#
loop_
_entity.id
_entity.type
_entity.pdbx_description
1 polymer ?
#
loop_
_entity_poly.entity_id
_entity_poly.type
_entity_poly.pdbx_seq_one_letter_code
_entity_poly.pdbx_strand_id
1 'polypeptide(L)'
;MWKDLDNIYTDISAIQDIDSPDQFPFPKSEKNVRIAKEILGAKRIIWGTDSPWSATFNTYEELATWLEEVDIFSQEELEDVLYNTAERVYFKPATIEANQQAIDPATKDLGLY
;
A
#
# COMPACT_ATOMS: atom_id res chain seq x y z
N MET A 1 -11.11 2.26 19.27
CA MET A 1 -12.22 1.92 18.37
C MET A 1 -11.75 1.16 17.13
N TRP A 2 -10.62 1.48 16.46
CA TRP A 2 -10.03 0.60 15.44
C TRP A 2 -8.98 -0.39 15.99
N LYS A 3 -8.30 -0.04 17.09
CA LYS A 3 -7.22 -0.83 17.70
C LYS A 3 -7.63 -2.26 18.08
N ASP A 4 -8.89 -2.44 18.49
CA ASP A 4 -9.45 -3.71 18.96
C ASP A 4 -9.93 -4.60 17.81
N LEU A 5 -9.84 -4.13 16.56
CA LEU A 5 -10.23 -4.87 15.36
C LEU A 5 -8.97 -5.37 14.64
N ASP A 6 -8.79 -6.68 14.58
CA ASP A 6 -7.61 -7.31 13.97
C ASP A 6 -7.61 -7.26 12.44
N ASN A 7 -8.74 -6.91 11.83
CA ASN A 7 -8.96 -6.93 10.39
C ASN A 7 -9.01 -5.53 9.76
N ILE A 8 -8.62 -4.48 10.49
CA ILE A 8 -8.55 -3.11 9.97
C ILE A 8 -7.09 -2.71 9.72
N TYR A 9 -6.83 -2.38 8.45
CA TYR A 9 -5.54 -1.97 7.90
C TYR A 9 -5.70 -0.64 7.15
N THR A 10 -4.60 0.09 6.98
CA THR A 10 -4.58 1.38 6.29
C THR A 10 -3.57 1.32 5.15
N ASP A 11 -4.03 1.55 3.93
CA ASP A 11 -3.12 1.83 2.83
C ASP A 11 -2.75 3.31 2.84
N ILE A 12 -1.51 3.61 2.44
CA ILE A 12 -0.99 4.99 2.32
C ILE A 12 -0.76 5.36 0.84
N SER A 13 -1.62 4.85 -0.04
CA SER A 13 -1.46 5.04 -1.48
C SER A 13 -1.68 6.50 -1.91
N ALA A 14 -1.02 6.92 -3.00
CA ALA A 14 -1.11 8.29 -3.55
C ALA A 14 -0.71 9.43 -2.58
N ILE A 15 -0.12 9.14 -1.42
CA ILE A 15 0.08 10.14 -0.36
C ILE A 15 0.96 11.33 -0.81
N GLN A 16 1.90 11.09 -1.73
CA GLN A 16 2.75 12.11 -2.37
C GLN A 16 2.00 13.11 -3.25
N ASP A 17 0.82 12.73 -3.76
CA ASP A 17 0.05 13.53 -4.71
C ASP A 17 -1.16 14.19 -4.04
N ILE A 18 -1.71 13.56 -2.99
CA ILE A 18 -2.92 14.02 -2.29
C ILE A 18 -2.59 15.15 -1.30
N ASP A 19 -1.51 15.01 -0.52
CA ASP A 19 -1.10 16.04 0.44
C ASP A 19 -0.19 17.09 -0.22
N SER A 20 -0.78 17.90 -1.09
CA SER A 20 -0.11 19.00 -1.83
C SER A 20 1.16 18.52 -2.55
N PRO A 21 1.10 18.28 -3.89
CA PRO A 21 2.19 17.69 -4.67
C PRO A 21 3.58 18.08 -4.18
N ASP A 22 4.34 17.07 -3.81
CA ASP A 22 5.68 17.22 -3.26
C ASP A 22 6.71 16.69 -4.26
N GLN A 23 8.00 16.89 -4.00
CA GLN A 23 9.07 16.37 -4.83
C GLN A 23 9.82 15.29 -4.09
N PHE A 24 10.29 14.27 -4.80
CA PHE A 24 11.06 13.17 -4.23
C PHE A 24 12.24 13.68 -3.35
N PRO A 25 12.44 13.14 -2.13
CA PRO A 25 11.80 11.95 -1.54
C PRO A 25 10.51 12.24 -0.73
N PHE A 26 9.77 13.31 -1.08
CA PHE A 26 8.45 13.66 -0.53
C PHE A 26 8.42 13.96 0.98
N PRO A 27 9.15 14.98 1.47
CA PRO A 27 9.26 15.31 2.90
C PRO A 27 7.92 15.57 3.62
N LYS A 28 6.87 16.03 2.91
CA LYS A 28 5.53 16.17 3.51
C LYS A 28 4.88 14.81 3.75
N SER A 29 4.95 13.92 2.75
CA SER A 29 4.51 12.54 2.87
C SER A 29 5.24 11.83 3.99
N GLU A 30 6.56 12.04 4.09
CA GLU A 30 7.37 11.49 5.18
C GLU A 30 6.79 11.85 6.56
N LYS A 31 6.47 13.13 6.76
CA LYS A 31 5.87 13.60 8.02
C LYS A 31 4.53 12.91 8.31
N ASN A 32 3.66 12.77 7.32
CA ASN A 32 2.36 12.12 7.49
C ASN A 32 2.51 10.62 7.79
N VAL A 33 3.41 9.93 7.07
CA VAL A 33 3.66 8.51 7.29
C VAL A 33 4.30 8.27 8.66
N ARG A 34 5.14 9.19 9.16
CA ARG A 34 5.66 9.11 10.54
C ARG A 34 4.53 9.16 11.58
N ILE A 35 3.56 10.06 11.40
CA ILE A 35 2.36 10.12 12.25
C ILE A 35 1.52 8.84 12.13
N ALA A 36 1.33 8.34 10.91
CA ALA A 36 0.59 7.10 10.67
C ALA A 36 1.26 5.92 11.38
N LYS A 37 2.59 5.79 11.28
CA LYS A 37 3.38 4.77 11.98
C LYS A 37 3.20 4.86 13.50
N GLU A 38 3.30 6.05 14.08
CA GLU A 38 3.14 6.26 15.53
C GLU A 38 1.75 5.85 16.05
N ILE A 39 0.70 6.10 15.26
CA ILE A 39 -0.68 5.83 15.64
C ILE A 39 -1.06 4.36 15.39
N LEU A 40 -0.69 3.82 14.23
CA LEU A 40 -1.15 2.54 13.69
C LEU A 40 -0.19 1.38 13.95
N GLY A 41 1.12 1.67 13.97
CA GLY A 41 2.19 0.68 13.88
C GLY A 41 2.39 0.15 12.45
N ALA A 42 3.64 -0.18 12.10
CA ALA A 42 4.03 -0.60 10.74
C ALA A 42 3.23 -1.82 10.23
N LYS A 43 2.95 -2.80 11.11
CA LYS A 43 2.20 -4.04 10.80
C LYS A 43 0.72 -3.83 10.42
N ARG A 44 0.23 -2.59 10.42
CA ARG A 44 -1.13 -2.21 9.99
C ARG A 44 -1.14 -1.27 8.78
N ILE A 45 0.03 -0.92 8.26
CA ILE A 45 0.20 -0.05 7.09
C ILE A 45 0.52 -0.94 5.87
N ILE A 46 -0.05 -0.59 4.72
CA ILE A 46 0.25 -1.22 3.43
C ILE A 46 0.66 -0.12 2.45
N TRP A 47 1.78 -0.33 1.75
CA TRP A 47 2.17 0.56 0.66
C TRP A 47 1.48 0.19 -0.66
N GLY A 48 1.10 1.21 -1.42
CA GLY A 48 0.62 1.10 -2.79
C GLY A 48 0.93 2.38 -3.53
N THR A 49 1.38 2.31 -4.79
CA THR A 49 1.77 3.53 -5.53
C THR A 49 0.57 4.35 -6.02
N ASP A 50 -0.60 3.73 -6.11
CA ASP A 50 -1.78 4.25 -6.85
C ASP A 50 -1.48 4.56 -8.33
N SER A 51 -0.60 3.75 -8.94
CA SER A 51 -0.41 3.76 -10.38
C SER A 51 -1.64 3.16 -11.09
N PRO A 52 -2.08 3.72 -12.24
CA PRO A 52 -1.32 4.63 -13.11
C PRO A 52 -1.47 6.12 -12.79
N TRP A 53 -2.36 6.53 -11.89
CA TRP A 53 -2.66 7.96 -11.70
C TRP A 53 -1.46 8.74 -11.14
N SER A 54 -0.84 8.26 -10.06
CA SER A 54 0.36 8.88 -9.47
C SER A 54 1.54 8.96 -10.44
N ALA A 55 1.63 7.99 -11.36
CA ALA A 55 2.68 7.92 -12.38
C ALA A 55 2.53 8.99 -13.48
N THR A 56 1.46 9.80 -13.45
CA THR A 56 1.33 10.99 -14.30
C THR A 56 2.10 12.20 -13.75
N PHE A 57 2.49 12.17 -12.47
CA PHE A 57 3.21 13.25 -11.79
C PHE A 57 4.64 12.88 -11.41
N ASN A 58 4.88 11.61 -11.09
CA ASN A 58 6.16 11.09 -10.60
C ASN A 58 6.59 9.87 -11.42
N THR A 59 7.87 9.54 -11.41
CA THR A 59 8.32 8.28 -12.02
C THR A 59 7.87 7.09 -11.15
N TYR A 60 7.61 5.94 -11.78
CA TYR A 60 7.27 4.73 -11.02
C TYR A 60 8.39 4.32 -10.06
N GLU A 61 9.65 4.57 -10.42
CA GLU A 61 10.81 4.32 -9.56
C GLU A 61 10.71 5.14 -8.28
N GLU A 62 10.55 6.47 -8.38
CA GLU A 62 10.36 7.35 -7.21
C GLU A 62 9.19 6.88 -6.34
N LEU A 63 8.05 6.51 -6.95
CA LEU A 63 6.90 6.01 -6.22
C LEU A 63 7.18 4.67 -5.53
N ALA A 64 7.92 3.76 -6.17
CA ALA A 64 8.18 2.43 -5.61
C ALA A 64 9.20 2.47 -4.47
N THR A 65 10.16 3.40 -4.50
CA THR A 65 11.34 3.36 -3.62
C THR A 65 11.41 4.47 -2.58
N TRP A 66 10.57 5.51 -2.62
CA TRP A 66 10.76 6.66 -1.72
C TRP A 66 10.76 6.32 -0.22
N LEU A 67 10.03 5.27 0.21
CA LEU A 67 10.04 4.80 1.60
C LEU A 67 11.40 4.22 2.04
N GLU A 68 12.22 3.77 1.09
CA GLU A 68 13.59 3.29 1.32
C GLU A 68 14.57 4.46 1.49
N GLU A 69 14.27 5.61 0.88
CA GLU A 69 15.11 6.81 0.90
C GLU A 69 14.90 7.68 2.15
N VAL A 70 13.89 7.36 2.97
CA VAL A 70 13.53 8.12 4.18
C VAL A 70 13.62 7.27 5.44
N ASP A 71 14.16 7.84 6.52
CA ASP A 71 14.34 7.15 7.80
C ASP A 71 13.05 7.17 8.64
N ILE A 72 12.02 6.48 8.14
CA ILE A 72 10.74 6.30 8.84
C ILE A 72 10.65 4.92 9.47
N PHE A 73 11.06 3.87 8.75
CA PHE A 73 10.89 2.47 9.12
C PHE A 73 12.24 1.80 9.34
N SER A 74 12.32 0.89 10.32
CA SER A 74 13.41 -0.08 10.33
C SER A 74 13.27 -1.04 9.14
N GLN A 75 14.33 -1.79 8.84
CA GLN A 75 14.30 -2.79 7.76
C GLN A 75 13.13 -3.79 7.91
N GLU A 76 12.90 -4.33 9.12
CA GLU A 76 11.79 -5.27 9.37
C GLU A 76 10.42 -4.60 9.16
N GLU A 77 10.29 -3.35 9.62
CA GLU A 77 9.03 -2.61 9.45
C GLU A 77 8.77 -2.26 7.98
N LEU A 78 9.83 -1.98 7.21
CA LEU A 78 9.73 -1.71 5.79
C LEU A 78 9.29 -2.95 5.01
N GLU A 79 9.84 -4.13 5.33
CA GLU A 79 9.39 -5.41 4.77
C GLU A 79 7.91 -5.67 5.09
N ASP A 80 7.47 -5.32 6.30
CA ASP A 80 6.06 -5.41 6.68
C ASP A 80 5.15 -4.48 5.88
N VAL A 81 5.58 -3.24 5.65
CA VAL A 81 4.81 -2.21 4.93
C VAL A 81 4.76 -2.48 3.43
N LEU A 82 5.87 -2.90 2.84
CA LEU A 82 5.99 -3.15 1.40
C LEU A 82 5.43 -4.52 0.98
N TYR A 83 5.42 -5.52 1.87
CA TYR A 83 5.06 -6.89 1.48
C TYR A 83 4.31 -7.68 2.56
N ASN A 84 4.90 -7.96 3.73
CA ASN A 84 4.40 -9.02 4.62
C ASN A 84 2.97 -8.75 5.11
N THR A 85 2.60 -7.47 5.32
CA THR A 85 1.24 -7.11 5.73
C THR A 85 0.24 -7.45 4.63
N ALA A 86 0.54 -7.08 3.38
CA ALA A 86 -0.31 -7.41 2.23
C ALA A 86 -0.40 -8.94 2.02
N GLU A 87 0.73 -9.65 2.15
CA GLU A 87 0.77 -11.11 2.04
C GLU A 87 -0.17 -11.80 3.02
N ARG A 88 -0.03 -11.45 4.30
CA ARG A 88 -0.85 -11.98 5.39
C ARG A 88 -2.34 -11.68 5.21
N VAL A 89 -2.69 -10.54 4.59
CA VAL A 89 -4.08 -10.08 4.47
C VAL A 89 -4.75 -10.61 3.20
N TYR A 90 -4.12 -10.43 2.04
CA TYR A 90 -4.74 -10.67 0.73
C TYR A 90 -4.51 -12.09 0.20
N PHE A 91 -3.33 -12.67 0.40
CA PHE A 91 -2.93 -13.91 -0.30
C PHE A 91 -3.18 -15.19 0.51
N LYS A 92 -4.25 -15.21 1.31
CA LYS A 92 -4.69 -16.43 2.02
C LYS A 92 -5.16 -17.50 1.01
N PRO A 93 -4.91 -18.80 1.24
CA PRO A 93 -5.35 -19.86 0.32
C PRO A 93 -6.83 -19.80 -0.04
N ALA A 94 -7.70 -19.51 0.94
CA ALA A 94 -9.13 -19.36 0.72
C ALA A 94 -9.47 -18.13 -0.16
N THR A 95 -8.73 -17.02 -0.05
CA THR A 95 -8.93 -15.85 -0.90
C THR A 95 -8.48 -16.14 -2.34
N ILE A 96 -7.37 -16.86 -2.51
CA ILE A 96 -6.87 -17.28 -3.83
C ILE A 96 -7.88 -18.21 -4.50
N GLU A 97 -8.38 -19.21 -3.78
CA GLU A 97 -9.41 -20.14 -4.27
C GLU A 97 -10.69 -19.38 -4.66
N ALA A 98 -11.16 -18.47 -3.81
CA ALA A 98 -12.34 -17.66 -4.09
C ALA A 98 -12.14 -16.79 -5.35
N ASN A 99 -10.96 -16.22 -5.56
CA ASN A 99 -10.65 -15.43 -6.75
C ASN A 99 -10.60 -16.28 -8.02
N GLN A 100 -10.07 -17.51 -7.94
CA GLN A 100 -10.08 -18.46 -9.07
C GLN A 100 -11.48 -18.94 -9.44
N GLN A 101 -12.36 -19.06 -8.46
CA GLN A 101 -13.76 -19.44 -8.67
C GLN A 101 -14.66 -18.25 -9.04
N ALA A 102 -14.14 -17.02 -8.95
CA ALA A 102 -14.91 -15.82 -9.24
C ALA A 102 -15.27 -15.76 -10.72
N ILE A 103 -16.57 -15.63 -11.01
CA ILE A 103 -17.08 -15.37 -12.36
C ILE A 103 -17.51 -13.91 -12.38
N ASP A 104 -16.69 -13.04 -12.95
CA ASP A 104 -17.07 -11.65 -13.18
C ASP A 104 -18.00 -11.59 -14.41
N PRO A 105 -19.27 -11.14 -14.24
CA PRO A 105 -20.20 -11.01 -15.36
C PRO A 105 -19.71 -10.10 -16.49
N ALA A 106 -18.80 -9.17 -16.20
CA ALA A 106 -18.22 -8.26 -17.18
C ALA A 106 -17.11 -8.91 -18.03
N THR A 107 -16.46 -9.96 -17.52
CA THR A 107 -15.33 -10.62 -18.19
C THR A 107 -15.59 -12.07 -18.58
N LYS A 108 -16.72 -12.65 -18.15
CA LYS A 108 -17.09 -14.07 -18.42
C LYS A 108 -17.02 -14.48 -19.90
N ASP A 109 -17.30 -13.55 -20.80
CA ASP A 109 -17.35 -13.81 -22.25
C ASP A 109 -16.02 -13.45 -22.96
N LEU A 110 -15.03 -12.93 -22.22
CA LEU A 110 -13.72 -12.54 -22.75
C LEU A 110 -12.72 -13.69 -22.82
N GLY A 111 -13.02 -14.85 -22.21
CA GLY A 111 -12.15 -16.03 -22.22
C GLY A 111 -10.80 -15.81 -21.54
N LEU A 112 -10.74 -14.98 -20.49
CA LEU A 112 -9.50 -14.56 -19.82
C LEU A 112 -8.99 -15.54 -18.75
N TYR A 113 -9.50 -16.77 -18.71
CA TYR A 113 -9.12 -17.80 -17.73
C TYR A 113 -8.98 -19.18 -18.39
#